data_AF-A0A5S9QNZ7-F1
#
_entry.id   AF-A0A5S9QNZ7-F1
#
_cell.length_a   1.000
_cell.length_b   1.000
_cell.length_c   1.000
_cell.angle_alpha   90.00
_cell.angle_beta   90.00
_cell.angle_gamma   90.00
#
_symmetry.space_group_name_H-M   'P 1'
#
loop_
_entity.id
_entity.type
_entity.pdbx_description
1 polymer ?
#
loop_
_entity_poly.entity_id
_entity_poly.type
_entity_poly.pdbx_seq_one_letter_code
_entity_poly.pdbx_strand_id
1 'polypeptide(L)'
;MFDQFPCDRYFDLIHEEARNWSYMKFPYLADQRQQANNADSGWYKVGPLARVNNCDFFDTPLAESCRQDFMLIAGTPLCHLSLAYHWARMIEALHCAEAIRRVLRDPDLMSRDLITHGERQPSGIGVIEAPRGTLFHHYEVDDEDRVTMANLIVSTTSNNWAMNQAICDVANQHLDGNTIDEGLLNLLEVAVRAYDPCLSCATHAVGQMPLIVELQHLNGKRLHAVSKDSRGNIHALA
;
A
#
# COMPACT_ATOMS: atom_id res chain seq x y z
N MET A 1 -9.14 -17.75 -0.16
CA MET A 1 -9.22 -16.52 -0.99
C MET A 1 -10.55 -15.89 -0.66
N PHE A 2 -10.57 -14.64 -0.19
CA PHE A 2 -11.82 -13.91 0.00
C PHE A 2 -12.16 -13.29 -1.34
N ASP A 3 -13.32 -13.64 -1.89
CA ASP A 3 -13.83 -13.06 -3.12
C ASP A 3 -15.22 -12.51 -2.83
N GLN A 4 -15.54 -11.34 -3.40
CA GLN A 4 -16.84 -10.66 -3.29
C GLN A 4 -17.31 -10.42 -1.83
N PHE A 5 -16.38 -10.17 -0.92
CA PHE A 5 -16.73 -9.81 0.46
C PHE A 5 -17.36 -8.39 0.49
N PRO A 6 -18.50 -8.18 1.19
CA PRO A 6 -19.15 -6.88 1.25
C PRO A 6 -18.25 -5.77 1.83
N CYS A 7 -18.06 -4.69 1.08
CA CYS A 7 -17.21 -3.57 1.48
C CYS A 7 -17.70 -2.85 2.74
N ASP A 8 -19.01 -2.85 2.98
CA ASP A 8 -19.66 -2.27 4.17
C ASP A 8 -19.43 -3.08 5.45
N ARG A 9 -18.77 -4.24 5.34
CA ARG A 9 -18.40 -5.11 6.46
C ARG A 9 -16.90 -5.32 6.59
N TYR A 10 -16.08 -4.48 5.95
CA TYR A 10 -14.63 -4.67 5.89
C TYR A 10 -13.98 -4.89 7.28
N PHE A 11 -14.56 -4.28 8.34
CA PHE A 11 -14.09 -4.38 9.72
C PHE A 11 -14.24 -5.78 10.34
N ASP A 12 -15.07 -6.65 9.76
CA ASP A 12 -15.14 -8.07 10.14
C ASP A 12 -13.94 -8.88 9.61
N LEU A 13 -13.30 -8.38 8.54
CA LEU A 13 -12.24 -9.08 7.82
C LEU A 13 -10.86 -8.49 8.13
N ILE A 14 -10.74 -7.17 8.10
CA ILE A 14 -9.49 -6.43 8.21
C ILE A 14 -9.39 -5.83 9.61
N HIS A 15 -8.38 -6.27 10.35
CA HIS A 15 -8.04 -5.71 11.65
C HIS A 15 -6.69 -4.99 11.56
N GLU A 16 -6.47 -4.00 12.41
CA GLU A 16 -5.21 -3.26 12.46
C GLU A 16 -4.54 -3.43 13.82
N GLU A 17 -3.25 -3.73 13.81
CA GLU A 17 -2.44 -3.73 15.02
C GLU A 17 -1.45 -2.56 15.05
N ALA A 18 -1.18 -2.06 16.25
CA ALA A 18 -0.14 -1.07 16.50
C ALA A 18 1.16 -1.77 16.94
N ARG A 19 2.29 -1.16 16.60
CA ARG A 19 3.62 -1.56 17.09
C ARG A 19 4.25 -0.36 17.79
N ASN A 20 5.00 -0.59 18.86
CA ASN A 20 5.59 0.48 19.68
C ASN A 20 6.68 1.30 18.97
N TRP A 21 7.14 0.85 17.80
CA TRP A 21 8.20 1.47 17.02
C TRP A 21 7.72 2.16 15.73
N SER A 22 6.41 2.14 15.44
CA SER A 22 5.85 2.81 14.27
C SER A 22 4.47 3.41 14.55
N TYR A 23 4.26 4.65 14.10
CA TYR A 23 2.94 5.26 14.09
C TYR A 23 2.01 4.64 13.04
N MET A 24 2.56 4.09 11.96
CA MET A 24 1.79 3.41 10.94
C MET A 24 1.39 2.03 11.46
N LYS A 25 0.08 1.74 11.46
CA LYS A 25 -0.47 0.45 11.87
C LYS A 25 -0.12 -0.66 10.86
N PHE A 26 -0.42 -1.90 11.21
CA PHE A 26 -0.20 -3.08 10.36
C PHE A 26 -1.53 -3.82 10.18
N PRO A 27 -2.26 -3.57 9.08
CA PRO A 27 -3.49 -4.27 8.77
C PRO A 27 -3.24 -5.75 8.43
N TYR A 28 -4.16 -6.62 8.83
CA TYR A 28 -4.12 -8.06 8.55
C TYR A 28 -5.52 -8.64 8.45
N LEU A 29 -5.63 -9.80 7.80
CA LEU A 29 -6.86 -10.58 7.68
C LEU A 29 -7.06 -11.41 8.96
N ALA A 30 -8.08 -11.07 9.74
CA ALA A 30 -8.31 -11.62 11.08
C ALA A 30 -8.48 -13.14 11.06
N ASP A 31 -9.32 -13.64 10.16
CA ASP A 31 -9.58 -15.08 10.00
C ASP A 31 -8.32 -15.87 9.64
N GLN A 32 -7.49 -15.35 8.73
CA GLN A 32 -6.24 -16.04 8.36
C GLN A 32 -5.26 -16.11 9.53
N ARG A 33 -5.19 -15.03 10.31
CA ARG A 33 -4.37 -14.99 11.53
C ARG A 33 -4.84 -16.00 12.56
N GLN A 34 -6.14 -16.05 12.80
CA GLN A 34 -6.76 -16.98 13.72
C GLN A 34 -6.56 -18.43 13.28
N GLN A 35 -6.81 -18.74 12.00
CA GLN A 35 -6.64 -20.09 11.44
C GLN A 35 -5.20 -20.58 11.53
N ALA A 36 -4.23 -19.70 11.27
CA ALA A 36 -2.81 -20.04 11.38
C ALA A 36 -2.32 -20.14 12.85
N ASN A 37 -3.11 -19.65 13.82
CA ASN A 37 -2.71 -19.50 15.22
C ASN A 37 -1.32 -18.86 15.37
N ASN A 38 -1.04 -17.85 14.55
CA ASN A 38 0.26 -17.19 14.46
C ASN A 38 0.07 -15.68 14.35
N ALA A 39 0.57 -14.91 15.31
CA ALA A 39 0.47 -13.46 15.30
C ALA A 39 1.17 -12.80 14.09
N ASP A 40 2.09 -13.49 13.43
CA ASP A 40 2.81 -13.02 12.24
C ASP A 40 2.24 -13.57 10.92
N SER A 41 0.95 -13.90 10.87
CA SER A 41 0.25 -14.28 9.64
C SER A 41 -0.94 -13.37 9.32
N GLY A 42 -1.64 -13.65 8.22
CA GLY A 42 -2.76 -12.85 7.72
C GLY A 42 -2.35 -11.54 7.03
N TRP A 43 -1.06 -11.34 6.78
CA TRP A 43 -0.57 -10.18 6.03
C TRP A 43 -1.02 -10.25 4.58
N TYR A 44 -1.34 -9.10 4.02
CA TYR A 44 -1.71 -8.96 2.63
C TYR A 44 -0.97 -7.79 2.00
N LYS A 45 -1.06 -7.68 0.68
CA LYS A 45 -0.49 -6.59 -0.11
C LYS A 45 -1.59 -5.96 -0.95
N VAL A 46 -1.50 -4.66 -1.16
CA VAL A 46 -2.42 -3.88 -1.99
C VAL A 46 -1.65 -3.07 -3.03
N GLY A 47 -2.38 -2.46 -3.97
CA GLY A 47 -1.80 -1.61 -5.01
C GLY A 47 -1.62 -2.35 -6.34
N PRO A 48 -0.81 -1.80 -7.26
CA PRO A 48 -0.84 -2.20 -8.66
C PRO A 48 -0.59 -3.70 -8.89
N LEU A 49 0.44 -4.26 -8.26
CA LEU A 49 0.77 -5.66 -8.43
C LEU A 49 -0.29 -6.58 -7.82
N ALA A 50 -0.88 -6.20 -6.69
CA ALA A 50 -1.94 -6.97 -6.06
C ALA A 50 -3.20 -7.00 -6.94
N ARG A 51 -3.58 -5.86 -7.55
CA ARG A 51 -4.71 -5.80 -8.48
C ARG A 51 -4.46 -6.60 -9.74
N VAL A 52 -3.27 -6.48 -10.36
CA VAL A 52 -2.86 -7.28 -11.52
C VAL A 52 -2.92 -8.79 -11.23
N ASN A 53 -2.49 -9.21 -10.05
CA ASN A 53 -2.55 -10.61 -9.62
C ASN A 53 -4.00 -11.08 -9.37
N ASN A 54 -4.87 -10.21 -8.87
CA ASN A 54 -6.22 -10.57 -8.45
C ASN A 54 -7.26 -10.45 -9.58
N CYS A 55 -7.03 -9.62 -10.59
CA CYS A 55 -7.98 -9.43 -11.67
C CYS A 55 -7.90 -10.54 -12.72
N ASP A 56 -9.06 -10.95 -13.24
CA ASP A 56 -9.11 -11.90 -14.36
C ASP A 56 -8.58 -11.27 -15.66
N PHE A 57 -8.94 -10.00 -15.93
CA PHE A 57 -8.52 -9.23 -17.09
C PHE A 57 -8.71 -7.71 -16.87
N PHE A 58 -8.02 -6.89 -17.66
CA PHE A 58 -8.37 -5.48 -17.86
C PHE A 58 -9.37 -5.34 -19.01
N ASP A 59 -10.39 -4.50 -18.85
CA ASP A 59 -11.39 -4.24 -19.90
C ASP A 59 -10.88 -3.29 -21.00
N THR A 60 -9.62 -2.87 -20.94
CA THR A 60 -8.95 -2.04 -21.94
C THR A 60 -7.89 -2.86 -22.70
N PRO A 61 -7.95 -2.89 -24.05
CA PRO A 61 -7.25 -3.91 -24.83
C PRO A 61 -5.72 -3.82 -24.80
N LEU A 62 -5.14 -2.61 -24.76
CA LEU A 62 -3.68 -2.49 -24.72
C LEU A 62 -3.13 -2.86 -23.35
N ALA A 63 -3.78 -2.39 -22.28
CA ALA A 63 -3.40 -2.76 -20.92
C ALA A 63 -3.54 -4.27 -20.67
N GLU A 64 -4.60 -4.90 -21.19
CA GLU A 64 -4.78 -6.35 -21.06
C GLU A 64 -3.69 -7.13 -21.80
N SER A 65 -3.29 -6.70 -23.01
CA SER A 65 -2.16 -7.30 -23.72
C SER A 65 -0.88 -7.20 -22.89
N CYS A 66 -0.58 -6.02 -22.31
CA CYS A 66 0.58 -5.85 -21.46
C CYS A 66 0.50 -6.68 -20.17
N ARG A 67 -0.70 -6.88 -19.60
CA ARG A 67 -0.91 -7.75 -18.44
C ARG A 67 -0.61 -9.20 -18.79
N GLN A 68 -1.08 -9.69 -19.94
CA GLN A 68 -0.82 -11.05 -20.41
C GLN A 68 0.67 -11.31 -20.62
N ASP A 69 1.38 -10.37 -21.27
CA ASP A 69 2.84 -10.44 -21.44
C ASP A 69 3.56 -10.46 -20.09
N PHE A 70 3.14 -9.61 -19.14
CA PHE A 70 3.69 -9.58 -17.80
C PHE A 70 3.48 -10.91 -17.06
N MET A 71 2.26 -11.48 -17.10
CA MET A 71 1.96 -12.75 -16.44
C MET A 71 2.73 -13.93 -17.07
N LEU A 72 2.93 -13.91 -18.39
CA LEU A 72 3.74 -14.90 -19.09
C LEU A 72 5.20 -14.85 -18.63
N ILE A 73 5.77 -13.65 -18.49
CA ILE A 73 7.16 -13.45 -18.05
C ILE A 73 7.32 -13.77 -16.56
N ALA A 74 6.31 -13.45 -15.73
CA ALA A 74 6.31 -13.82 -14.32
C ALA A 74 6.33 -15.34 -14.11
N GLY A 75 5.86 -16.12 -15.10
CA GLY A 75 5.95 -17.59 -15.12
C GLY A 75 5.17 -18.29 -14.01
N THR A 76 4.35 -17.54 -13.26
CA THR A 76 3.60 -18.02 -12.11
C THR A 76 2.23 -17.35 -12.07
N PRO A 77 1.20 -18.00 -11.50
CA PRO A 77 -0.13 -17.40 -11.39
C PRO A 77 -0.16 -16.13 -10.52
N LEU A 78 0.80 -15.98 -9.60
CA LEU A 78 0.90 -14.83 -8.70
C LEU A 78 2.34 -14.32 -8.67
N CYS A 79 2.54 -13.07 -9.11
CA CYS A 79 3.84 -12.43 -9.02
C CYS A 79 4.04 -11.79 -7.65
N HIS A 80 5.13 -12.13 -6.97
CA HIS A 80 5.44 -11.61 -5.63
C HIS A 80 6.67 -10.70 -5.57
N LEU A 81 7.34 -10.46 -6.70
CA LEU A 81 8.56 -9.65 -6.78
C LEU A 81 8.26 -8.18 -6.45
N SER A 82 8.97 -7.60 -5.48
CA SER A 82 8.74 -6.22 -5.04
C SER A 82 8.92 -5.21 -6.17
N LEU A 83 9.94 -5.37 -7.01
CA LEU A 83 10.17 -4.45 -8.15
C LEU A 83 9.12 -4.58 -9.26
N ALA A 84 8.37 -5.69 -9.32
CA ALA A 84 7.30 -5.85 -10.29
C ALA A 84 6.13 -4.88 -10.07
N TYR A 85 6.03 -4.25 -8.88
CA TYR A 85 5.12 -3.12 -8.66
C TYR A 85 5.33 -1.97 -9.65
N HIS A 86 6.56 -1.71 -10.09
CA HIS A 86 6.82 -0.67 -11.09
C HIS A 86 6.21 -1.02 -12.45
N TRP A 87 6.34 -2.27 -12.88
CA TRP A 87 5.76 -2.73 -14.13
C TRP A 87 4.23 -2.72 -14.04
N ALA A 88 3.65 -3.30 -13.00
CA ALA A 88 2.21 -3.28 -12.77
C ALA A 88 1.64 -1.85 -12.76
N ARG A 89 2.36 -0.88 -12.18
CA ARG A 89 1.96 0.54 -12.20
C ARG A 89 1.93 1.13 -13.62
N MET A 90 2.81 0.70 -14.52
CA MET A 90 2.78 1.14 -15.92
C MET A 90 1.59 0.54 -16.69
N ILE A 91 1.25 -0.73 -16.40
CA ILE A 91 0.06 -1.38 -16.97
C ILE A 91 -1.20 -0.64 -16.53
N GLU A 92 -1.31 -0.30 -15.24
CA GLU A 92 -2.45 0.47 -14.73
C GLU A 92 -2.50 1.90 -15.27
N ALA A 93 -1.35 2.56 -15.44
CA ALA A 93 -1.31 3.88 -16.04
C ALA A 93 -1.83 3.86 -17.50
N LEU A 94 -1.47 2.82 -18.26
CA LEU A 94 -2.00 2.58 -19.60
C LEU A 94 -3.52 2.31 -19.57
N HIS A 95 -3.97 1.44 -18.67
CA HIS A 95 -5.39 1.17 -18.45
C HIS A 95 -6.17 2.47 -18.17
N CYS A 96 -5.69 3.30 -17.23
CA CYS A 96 -6.32 4.59 -16.92
C CYS A 96 -6.38 5.50 -18.14
N ALA A 97 -5.33 5.58 -18.96
CA ALA A 97 -5.33 6.38 -20.18
C ALA A 97 -6.37 5.89 -21.21
N GLU A 98 -6.48 4.57 -21.39
CA GLU A 98 -7.49 3.96 -22.27
C GLU A 98 -8.92 4.18 -21.72
N ALA A 99 -9.11 4.01 -20.41
CA ALA A 99 -10.38 4.21 -19.73
C ALA A 99 -10.83 5.67 -19.82
N ILE A 100 -9.95 6.64 -19.59
CA ILE A 100 -10.23 8.06 -19.78
C ILE A 100 -10.68 8.33 -21.23
N ARG A 101 -9.97 7.80 -22.23
CA ARG A 101 -10.37 7.95 -23.64
C ARG A 101 -11.78 7.40 -23.91
N ARG A 102 -12.16 6.29 -23.27
CA ARG A 102 -13.50 5.71 -23.37
C ARG A 102 -14.54 6.61 -22.70
N VAL A 103 -14.33 7.01 -21.45
CA VAL A 103 -15.25 7.85 -20.66
C VAL A 103 -15.46 9.22 -21.29
N LEU A 104 -14.43 9.82 -21.91
CA LEU A 104 -14.55 11.10 -22.61
C LEU A 104 -15.52 11.08 -23.80
N ARG A 105 -15.93 9.89 -24.27
CA ARG A 105 -16.90 9.71 -25.36
C ARG A 105 -18.31 9.40 -24.84
N ASP A 106 -18.47 9.26 -23.54
CA ASP A 106 -19.75 8.95 -22.92
C ASP A 106 -20.62 10.22 -22.86
N PRO A 107 -21.81 10.25 -23.49
CA PRO A 107 -22.69 11.42 -23.42
C PRO A 107 -23.17 11.74 -22.00
N ASP A 108 -23.19 10.76 -21.08
CA ASP A 108 -23.62 10.96 -19.71
C ASP A 108 -22.68 11.91 -18.95
N LEU A 109 -21.43 12.07 -19.40
CA LEU A 109 -20.49 13.05 -18.85
C LEU A 109 -20.99 14.50 -18.99
N MET A 110 -21.89 14.76 -19.95
CA MET A 110 -22.53 16.06 -20.18
C MET A 110 -23.94 16.14 -19.60
N SER A 111 -24.41 15.08 -18.94
CA SER A 111 -25.71 15.07 -18.28
C SER A 111 -25.79 16.13 -17.18
N ARG A 112 -27.01 16.61 -16.92
CA ARG A 112 -27.32 17.49 -15.79
C ARG A 112 -28.00 16.76 -14.64
N ASP A 113 -28.23 15.46 -14.80
CA ASP A 113 -28.75 14.59 -13.76
C ASP A 113 -27.61 14.16 -12.83
N LEU A 114 -27.30 15.01 -11.84
CA LEU A 114 -26.10 14.90 -11.01
C LEU A 114 -26.38 14.52 -9.55
N ILE A 115 -27.65 14.60 -9.11
CA ILE A 115 -28.02 14.50 -7.70
C ILE A 115 -28.99 13.34 -7.53
N THR A 116 -28.65 12.44 -6.62
CA THR A 116 -29.56 11.41 -6.14
C THR A 116 -29.96 11.68 -4.70
N HIS A 117 -31.09 11.13 -4.27
CA HIS A 117 -31.61 11.25 -2.91
C HIS A 117 -31.85 9.86 -2.34
N GLY A 118 -31.72 9.74 -1.02
CA GLY A 118 -32.01 8.52 -0.28
C GLY A 118 -32.43 8.83 1.14
N GLU A 119 -32.81 7.80 1.89
CA GLU A 119 -33.12 7.93 3.32
C GLU A 119 -31.84 8.11 4.13
N ARG A 120 -31.85 9.04 5.10
CA ARG A 120 -30.71 9.28 5.99
C ARG A 120 -30.36 8.00 6.75
N GLN A 121 -29.07 7.67 6.77
CA GLN A 121 -28.49 6.62 7.60
C GLN A 121 -27.43 7.23 8.53
N PRO A 122 -27.24 6.71 9.76
CA PRO A 122 -26.27 7.26 10.72
C PRO A 122 -24.82 6.85 10.42
N SER A 123 -24.59 5.97 9.45
CA SER A 123 -23.27 5.42 9.11
C SER A 123 -23.10 5.33 7.59
N GLY A 124 -21.88 5.57 7.11
CA GLY A 124 -21.52 5.50 5.71
C GLY A 124 -20.11 4.98 5.50
N ILE A 125 -19.95 4.05 4.56
CA ILE A 125 -18.66 3.45 4.19
C ILE A 125 -18.43 3.69 2.70
N GLY A 126 -17.32 4.35 2.37
CA GLY A 126 -16.82 4.54 1.01
C GLY A 126 -15.53 3.76 0.81
N VAL A 127 -15.48 2.94 -0.24
CA VAL A 127 -14.28 2.18 -0.60
C VAL A 127 -13.93 2.44 -2.06
N ILE A 128 -12.66 2.73 -2.33
CA ILE A 128 -12.14 2.91 -3.68
C ILE A 128 -10.73 2.34 -3.81
N GLU A 129 -10.39 1.85 -5.00
CA GLU A 129 -9.01 1.55 -5.34
C GLU A 129 -8.24 2.84 -5.64
N ALA A 130 -7.57 3.38 -4.63
CA ALA A 130 -6.61 4.46 -4.85
C ALA A 130 -5.38 3.92 -5.60
N PRO A 131 -4.54 4.78 -6.20
CA PRO A 131 -3.37 4.33 -6.98
C PRO A 131 -2.44 3.38 -6.20
N ARG A 132 -2.34 3.57 -4.89
CA ARG A 132 -1.46 2.82 -3.97
C ARG A 132 -2.14 1.61 -3.31
N GLY A 133 -3.39 1.33 -3.64
CA GLY A 133 -4.18 0.21 -3.08
C GLY A 133 -5.55 0.66 -2.54
N THR A 134 -6.28 -0.28 -1.96
CA THR A 134 -7.62 -0.06 -1.43
C THR A 134 -7.63 1.00 -0.33
N LEU A 135 -8.58 1.95 -0.42
CA LEU A 135 -8.79 3.04 0.53
C LEU A 135 -10.18 2.91 1.13
N PHE A 136 -10.25 2.86 2.45
CA PHE A 136 -11.50 2.79 3.22
C PHE A 136 -11.75 4.08 3.97
N HIS A 137 -12.95 4.63 3.80
CA HIS A 137 -13.47 5.77 4.54
C HIS A 137 -14.76 5.34 5.25
N HIS A 138 -14.76 5.27 6.57
CA HIS A 138 -15.93 4.90 7.38
C HIS A 138 -16.23 6.01 8.37
N TYR A 139 -17.44 6.57 8.28
CA TYR A 139 -17.91 7.63 9.16
C TYR A 139 -19.23 7.25 9.83
N GLU A 140 -19.42 7.72 11.06
CA GLU A 140 -20.71 7.76 11.75
C GLU A 140 -21.06 9.20 12.10
N VAL A 141 -22.35 9.53 12.07
CA VAL A 141 -22.87 10.86 12.35
C VAL A 141 -24.04 10.81 13.35
N ASP A 142 -24.17 11.85 14.18
CA ASP A 142 -25.32 12.04 15.08
C ASP A 142 -26.53 12.67 14.38
N ASP A 143 -27.62 12.90 15.13
CA ASP A 143 -28.87 13.51 14.65
C ASP A 143 -28.74 14.99 14.31
N GLU A 144 -27.62 15.63 14.70
CA GLU A 144 -27.25 16.99 14.34
C GLU A 144 -26.22 17.04 13.19
N ASP A 145 -26.05 15.93 12.46
CA ASP A 145 -25.13 15.75 11.33
C ASP A 145 -23.64 15.96 11.68
N ARG A 146 -23.25 15.75 12.95
CA ARG A 146 -21.85 15.83 13.38
C ARG A 146 -21.18 14.47 13.32
N VAL A 147 -19.95 14.43 12.83
CA VAL A 147 -19.13 13.21 12.80
C VAL A 147 -18.80 12.78 14.23
N THR A 148 -19.28 11.61 14.63
CA THR A 148 -19.03 10.98 15.94
C THR A 148 -17.91 9.94 15.87
N MET A 149 -17.69 9.35 14.70
CA MET A 149 -16.63 8.38 14.45
C MET A 149 -16.07 8.56 13.05
N ALA A 150 -14.74 8.45 12.91
CA ALA A 150 -14.07 8.35 11.63
C ALA A 150 -13.00 7.27 11.71
N ASN A 151 -13.08 6.28 10.83
CA ASN A 151 -12.07 5.25 10.65
C ASN A 151 -11.57 5.25 9.21
N LEU A 152 -10.24 5.36 9.06
CA LEU A 152 -9.57 5.48 7.77
C LEU A 152 -8.50 4.40 7.65
N ILE A 153 -8.71 3.40 6.78
CA ILE A 153 -7.66 2.48 6.38
C ILE A 153 -7.13 2.94 5.04
N VAL A 154 -6.01 3.65 5.09
CA VAL A 154 -5.36 4.23 3.92
C VAL A 154 -4.47 3.18 3.24
N SER A 155 -4.40 3.23 1.92
CA SER A 155 -3.77 2.20 1.08
C SER A 155 -2.36 1.78 1.53
N THR A 156 -1.47 2.75 1.76
CA THR A 156 -0.08 2.47 2.15
C THR A 156 0.03 1.77 3.50
N THR A 157 -0.92 1.98 4.42
CA THR A 157 -0.97 1.29 5.72
C THR A 157 -1.05 -0.22 5.53
N SER A 158 -1.85 -0.70 4.55
CA SER A 158 -1.94 -2.13 4.22
C SER A 158 -0.63 -2.75 3.71
N ASN A 159 0.29 -1.95 3.15
CA ASN A 159 1.59 -2.42 2.68
C ASN A 159 2.72 -2.26 3.71
N ASN A 160 2.43 -1.77 4.92
CA ASN A 160 3.45 -1.49 5.93
C ASN A 160 4.30 -2.73 6.27
N TRP A 161 3.67 -3.87 6.50
CA TRP A 161 4.40 -5.12 6.76
C TRP A 161 5.29 -5.51 5.58
N ALA A 162 4.76 -5.46 4.35
CA ALA A 162 5.51 -5.84 3.15
C ALA A 162 6.73 -4.94 2.90
N MET A 163 6.61 -3.63 3.19
CA MET A 163 7.76 -2.71 3.11
C MET A 163 8.83 -3.06 4.13
N ASN A 164 8.46 -3.36 5.38
CA ASN A 164 9.41 -3.77 6.40
C ASN A 164 10.11 -5.08 6.02
N GLN A 165 9.38 -6.06 5.48
CA GLN A 165 10.00 -7.30 4.98
C GLN A 165 10.96 -7.05 3.83
N ALA A 166 10.60 -6.20 2.87
CA ALA A 166 11.50 -5.86 1.76
C ALA A 166 12.79 -5.18 2.24
N ILE A 167 12.70 -4.32 3.27
CA ILE A 167 13.86 -3.72 3.94
C ILE A 167 14.72 -4.82 4.60
N CYS A 168 14.11 -5.74 5.36
CA CYS A 168 14.82 -6.85 5.99
C CYS A 168 15.53 -7.74 4.96
N ASP A 169 14.87 -8.06 3.86
CA ASP A 169 15.45 -8.89 2.78
C ASP A 169 16.67 -8.23 2.15
N VAL A 170 16.59 -6.92 1.85
CA VAL A 170 17.72 -6.16 1.31
C VAL A 170 18.87 -6.09 2.33
N ALA A 171 18.56 -5.80 3.60
CA ALA A 171 19.57 -5.75 4.65
C ALA A 171 20.28 -7.12 4.79
N ASN A 172 19.54 -8.22 4.84
CA ASN A 172 20.10 -9.57 4.96
C ASN A 172 20.98 -9.97 3.77
N GLN A 173 20.72 -9.45 2.57
CA GLN A 173 21.48 -9.78 1.36
C GLN A 173 22.70 -8.88 1.14
N HIS A 174 22.65 -7.63 1.59
CA HIS A 174 23.63 -6.60 1.21
C HIS A 174 24.40 -5.99 2.38
N LEU A 175 23.96 -6.19 3.63
CA LEU A 175 24.69 -5.70 4.80
C LEU A 175 25.88 -6.63 5.10
N ASP A 176 27.09 -6.07 5.07
CA ASP A 176 28.33 -6.78 5.39
C ASP A 176 28.57 -6.99 6.90
N GLY A 177 27.72 -6.36 7.73
CA GLY A 177 27.77 -6.41 9.20
C GLY A 177 28.71 -5.39 9.85
N ASN A 178 29.42 -4.57 9.07
CA ASN A 178 30.44 -3.64 9.56
C ASN A 178 30.12 -2.18 9.26
N THR A 179 29.65 -1.87 8.04
CA THR A 179 29.44 -0.49 7.61
C THR A 179 28.12 -0.30 6.86
N ILE A 180 27.60 0.92 6.93
CA ILE A 180 26.43 1.35 6.15
C ILE A 180 26.97 2.27 5.08
N ASP A 181 26.94 1.83 3.83
CA ASP A 181 27.40 2.62 2.68
C ASP A 181 26.22 3.22 1.90
N GLU A 182 26.54 4.07 0.92
CA GLU A 182 25.51 4.71 0.08
C GLU A 182 24.73 3.70 -0.76
N GLY A 183 25.40 2.63 -1.22
CA GLY A 183 24.79 1.58 -2.02
C GLY A 183 23.68 0.85 -1.25
N LEU A 184 23.94 0.45 -0.01
CA LEU A 184 22.96 -0.16 0.88
C LEU A 184 21.80 0.80 1.17
N LEU A 185 22.10 2.07 1.49
CA LEU A 185 21.06 3.09 1.72
C LEU A 185 20.14 3.21 0.50
N ASN A 186 20.71 3.29 -0.69
CA ASN A 186 19.93 3.40 -1.91
C ASN A 186 19.09 2.14 -2.17
N LEU A 187 19.63 0.93 -1.93
CA LEU A 187 18.86 -0.31 -2.08
C LEU A 187 17.69 -0.39 -1.10
N LEU A 188 17.87 0.03 0.15
CA LEU A 188 16.80 0.13 1.14
C LEU A 188 15.70 1.09 0.67
N GLU A 189 16.09 2.26 0.16
CA GLU A 189 15.12 3.22 -0.38
C GLU A 189 14.42 2.70 -1.64
N VAL A 190 15.12 1.99 -2.54
CA VAL A 190 14.52 1.36 -3.73
C VAL A 190 13.48 0.33 -3.32
N ALA A 191 13.76 -0.49 -2.30
CA ALA A 191 12.82 -1.47 -1.76
C ALA A 191 11.52 -0.80 -1.28
N VAL A 192 11.65 0.33 -0.58
CA VAL A 192 10.51 1.14 -0.11
C VAL A 192 9.78 1.80 -1.28
N ARG A 193 10.50 2.44 -2.21
CA ARG A 193 9.94 3.13 -3.39
C ARG A 193 9.16 2.21 -4.31
N ALA A 194 9.47 0.91 -4.34
CA ALA A 194 8.73 -0.06 -5.12
C ALA A 194 7.23 -0.02 -4.84
N TYR A 195 6.86 0.16 -3.57
CA TYR A 195 5.47 0.23 -3.10
C TYR A 195 4.83 1.62 -3.26
N ASP A 196 5.58 2.64 -3.72
CA ASP A 196 5.14 4.05 -3.84
C ASP A 196 4.38 4.52 -2.58
N PRO A 197 5.03 4.51 -1.40
CA PRO A 197 4.34 4.82 -0.16
C PRO A 197 3.97 6.30 -0.09
N CYS A 198 2.69 6.59 0.17
CA CYS A 198 2.28 7.92 0.61
C CYS A 198 2.31 7.97 2.14
N LEU A 199 3.48 8.23 2.72
CA LEU A 199 3.63 8.29 4.19
C LEU A 199 2.73 9.37 4.81
N SER A 200 2.60 10.53 4.16
CA SER A 200 1.68 11.58 4.61
C SER A 200 0.22 11.13 4.62
N CYS A 201 -0.18 10.29 3.67
CA CYS A 201 -1.52 9.71 3.64
C CYS A 201 -1.70 8.66 4.74
N ALA A 202 -0.67 7.85 4.99
CA ALA A 202 -0.76 6.72 5.93
C ALA A 202 -0.70 7.12 7.41
N THR A 203 -0.01 8.21 7.74
CA THR A 203 0.10 8.73 9.12
C THR A 203 -0.63 10.06 9.33
N HIS A 204 -1.25 10.61 8.29
CA HIS A 204 -1.89 11.94 8.29
C HIS A 204 -0.97 13.08 8.74
N ALA A 205 0.35 12.93 8.55
CA ALA A 205 1.37 13.91 8.93
C ALA A 205 2.01 14.61 7.72
N VAL A 206 2.41 15.88 7.85
CA VAL A 206 3.13 16.64 6.79
C VAL A 206 4.60 16.20 6.76
N GLY A 207 5.03 15.59 5.65
CA GLY A 207 6.26 14.77 5.61
C GLY A 207 7.55 15.49 5.20
N GLN A 208 8.58 15.35 6.05
CA GLN A 208 9.95 15.13 5.59
C GLN A 208 10.23 13.62 5.66
N MET A 209 11.08 13.09 4.76
CA MET A 209 11.44 11.67 4.74
C MET A 209 12.96 11.47 4.88
N PRO A 210 13.57 11.88 6.01
CA PRO A 210 14.96 11.50 6.27
C PRO A 210 15.04 10.00 6.51
N LEU A 211 15.97 9.31 5.84
CA LEU A 211 16.27 7.91 6.12
C LEU A 211 17.33 7.88 7.22
N ILE A 212 17.02 7.29 8.36
CA ILE A 212 17.97 7.05 9.44
C ILE A 212 18.19 5.54 9.51
N VAL A 213 19.45 5.12 9.44
CA VAL A 213 19.84 3.72 9.57
C VAL A 213 20.87 3.59 10.67
N GLU A 214 20.59 2.72 11.63
CA GLU A 214 21.50 2.38 12.71
C GLU A 214 21.88 0.90 12.62
N LEU A 215 23.18 0.65 12.64
CA LEU A 215 23.74 -0.68 12.81
C LEU A 215 24.04 -0.88 14.29
N GLN A 216 23.46 -1.92 14.88
CA GLN A 216 23.62 -2.26 16.29
C GLN A 216 24.13 -3.69 16.44
N HIS A 217 25.05 -3.89 17.38
CA HIS A 217 25.43 -5.22 17.83
C HIS A 217 24.30 -5.83 18.68
N LEU A 218 24.24 -7.15 18.78
CA LEU A 218 23.19 -7.88 19.53
C LEU A 218 23.06 -7.49 21.01
N ASN A 219 24.08 -6.83 21.58
CA ASN A 219 24.07 -6.32 22.96
C ASN A 219 23.53 -4.87 23.05
N GLY A 220 22.97 -4.32 21.97
CA GLY A 220 22.46 -2.96 21.89
C GLY A 220 23.52 -1.89 21.66
N LYS A 221 24.81 -2.24 21.54
CA LYS A 221 25.85 -1.26 21.22
C LYS A 221 25.73 -0.84 19.76
N ARG A 222 25.46 0.45 19.53
CA ARG A 222 25.51 1.06 18.20
C ARG A 222 26.93 0.99 17.64
N LEU A 223 27.07 0.38 16.47
CA LEU A 223 28.33 0.22 15.74
C LEU A 223 28.52 1.34 14.72
N HIS A 224 27.45 1.70 14.01
CA HIS A 224 27.46 2.75 13.00
C HIS A 224 26.06 3.34 12.85
N ALA A 225 25.95 4.62 12.50
CA ALA A 225 24.67 5.25 12.23
C ALA A 225 24.83 6.40 11.24
N VAL A 226 23.90 6.45 10.28
CA VAL A 226 23.89 7.44 9.21
C VAL A 226 22.47 7.94 8.98
N SER A 227 22.37 9.19 8.56
CA SER A 227 21.13 9.76 8.06
C SER A 227 21.32 10.24 6.62
N LYS A 228 20.31 10.05 5.78
CA LYS A 228 20.22 10.61 4.44
C LYS A 228 19.06 11.58 4.39
N ASP A 229 19.35 12.84 4.09
CA ASP A 229 18.34 13.89 4.01
C ASP A 229 17.56 13.83 2.69
N SER A 230 16.51 14.65 2.57
CA SER A 230 15.67 14.70 1.37
C SER A 230 16.39 15.24 0.12
N ARG A 231 17.61 15.80 0.26
CA ARG A 231 18.48 16.23 -0.84
C ARG A 231 19.50 15.16 -1.22
N GLY A 232 19.51 14.03 -0.51
CA GLY A 232 20.42 12.92 -0.73
C GLY A 232 21.78 13.08 -0.04
N ASN A 233 21.99 14.11 0.79
CA ASN A 233 23.26 14.23 1.53
C ASN A 233 23.25 13.23 2.69
N ILE A 234 24.41 12.59 2.90
CA ILE A 234 24.62 11.63 3.97
C ILE A 234 25.36 12.30 5.12
N HIS A 235 24.82 12.17 6.32
CA HIS A 235 25.38 12.71 7.55
C HIS A 235 25.60 11.56 8.53
N ALA A 236 26.81 11.45 9.08
CA ALA A 236 27.07 10.54 10.18
C ALA A 236 26.30 11.00 11.42
N LEU A 237 25.65 10.06 12.12
CA LEU A 237 24.94 10.35 13.36
C LEU A 237 25.87 10.07 14.55
N ALA A 238 26.10 11.11 15.36
CA ALA A 238 26.97 11.07 16.53
C ALA A 238 26.45 10.15 17.64
#